data_AF-A0A968X6C3-F1
#
_entry.id   AF-A0A968X6C3-F1
#
_cell.length_a   1.000
_cell.length_b   1.000
_cell.length_c   1.000
_cell.angle_alpha   90.00
_cell.angle_beta   90.00
_cell.angle_gamma   90.00
#
_symmetry.space_group_name_H-M   'P 1'
#
loop_
_entity.id
_entity.type
_entity.pdbx_description
1 polymer ?
#
loop_
_entity_poly.entity_id
_entity_poly.type
_entity_poly.pdbx_seq_one_letter_code
_entity_poly.pdbx_strand_id
1 'polypeptide(L)'
;MWPSGETKLMDEHEFEDIKPDLSPIEQHQALAAVDDVKQELKREWRAYANDEIARVLGQRAWTIGTAESCTGGLIGDELTNRAGSSDYFLGGVISYSNAIKQNLLGVRAETLSSVGAVSEETAIEMARGVRDRLGVDVGISATGIAGPGGGSEEKPVGLVYVGFSSPQCEMAQKCVWPHDRIDNKRATADAAMKLLMEKLAIY
;
A
#
# COMPACT_ATOMS: atom_id res chain seq x y z
N MET A 1 -21.47 23.40 -23.94
CA MET A 1 -21.55 23.10 -25.39
C MET A 1 -20.61 24.05 -26.09
N TRP A 2 -19.58 23.55 -26.79
CA TRP A 2 -18.81 24.40 -27.70
C TRP A 2 -19.73 24.91 -28.81
N PRO A 3 -19.63 26.17 -29.29
CA PRO A 3 -20.60 26.74 -30.22
C PRO A 3 -20.78 26.01 -31.57
N SER A 4 -19.90 25.06 -31.92
CA SER A 4 -19.88 24.41 -33.25
C SER A 4 -20.36 22.95 -33.28
N GLY A 5 -20.60 22.28 -32.14
CA GLY A 5 -21.08 20.89 -32.13
C GLY A 5 -20.12 19.82 -32.69
N GLU A 6 -18.91 20.19 -33.13
CA GLU A 6 -17.89 19.24 -33.57
C GLU A 6 -17.11 18.70 -32.37
N THR A 7 -16.98 17.37 -32.28
CA THR A 7 -16.12 16.73 -31.27
C THR A 7 -14.68 16.80 -31.76
N LYS A 8 -13.89 17.74 -31.23
CA LYS A 8 -12.45 17.82 -31.46
C LYS A 8 -11.75 16.98 -30.41
N LEU A 9 -10.92 16.02 -30.83
CA LEU A 9 -9.95 15.38 -29.95
C LEU A 9 -8.87 16.42 -29.65
N MET A 10 -8.80 16.85 -28.40
CA MET A 10 -7.77 17.77 -27.91
C MET A 10 -6.56 16.96 -27.48
N ASP A 11 -5.37 17.46 -27.80
CA ASP A 11 -4.15 16.92 -27.20
C ASP A 11 -3.96 17.45 -25.77
N GLU A 12 -2.97 16.89 -25.07
CA GLU A 12 -2.72 17.20 -23.65
C GLU A 12 -2.37 18.68 -23.43
N HIS A 13 -1.65 19.31 -24.37
CA HIS A 13 -1.33 20.74 -24.29
C HIS A 13 -2.57 21.62 -24.52
N GLU A 14 -3.38 21.28 -25.52
CA GLU A 14 -4.64 21.98 -25.79
C GLU A 14 -5.60 21.89 -24.59
N PHE A 15 -5.58 20.79 -23.85
CA PHE A 15 -6.39 20.61 -22.64
C PHE A 15 -5.87 21.46 -21.46
N GLU A 16 -4.55 21.53 -21.26
CA GLU A 16 -3.93 22.36 -20.21
C GLU A 16 -4.16 23.86 -20.41
N ASP A 17 -4.30 24.30 -21.66
CA ASP A 17 -4.62 25.69 -22.01
C ASP A 17 -6.11 26.05 -21.81
N ILE A 18 -6.98 25.06 -21.55
CA ILE A 18 -8.36 25.34 -21.14
C ILE A 18 -8.33 25.92 -19.72
N LYS A 19 -8.48 27.24 -19.64
CA LYS A 19 -8.77 27.95 -18.39
C LYS A 19 -10.26 28.24 -18.34
N PRO A 20 -11.09 27.32 -17.83
CA PRO A 20 -12.51 27.60 -17.73
C PRO A 20 -12.71 28.74 -16.72
N ASP A 21 -13.47 29.76 -17.11
CA ASP A 21 -13.85 30.87 -16.24
C ASP A 21 -14.93 30.38 -15.26
N LEU A 22 -14.50 29.58 -14.28
CA LEU A 22 -15.34 28.99 -13.26
C LEU A 22 -15.37 29.89 -12.02
N SER A 23 -16.56 30.13 -11.48
CA SER A 23 -16.71 30.73 -10.16
C SER A 23 -16.05 29.85 -9.09
N PRO A 24 -15.72 30.40 -7.89
CA PRO A 24 -15.14 29.59 -6.81
C PRO A 24 -15.99 28.37 -6.42
N ILE A 25 -17.32 28.47 -6.55
CA ILE A 25 -18.24 27.36 -6.28
C ILE A 25 -18.10 26.28 -7.36
N GLU A 26 -18.08 26.67 -8.63
CA GLU A 26 -17.91 25.73 -9.75
C GLU A 26 -16.52 25.07 -9.73
N GLN A 27 -15.47 25.80 -9.35
CA GLN A 27 -14.13 25.24 -9.13
C GLN A 27 -14.14 24.18 -8.02
N HIS A 28 -14.78 24.49 -6.89
CA HIS A 28 -14.89 23.54 -5.78
C HIS A 28 -15.68 22.29 -6.18
N GLN A 29 -16.80 22.45 -6.90
CA GLN A 29 -17.60 21.34 -7.42
C GLN A 29 -16.82 20.49 -8.42
N ALA A 30 -16.05 21.11 -9.32
CA ALA A 30 -15.22 20.39 -10.27
C ALA A 30 -14.13 19.56 -9.57
N LEU A 31 -13.45 20.14 -8.57
CA LEU A 31 -12.44 19.43 -7.78
C LEU A 31 -13.06 18.26 -7.00
N ALA A 32 -14.23 18.46 -6.38
CA ALA A 32 -14.94 17.41 -5.67
C ALA A 32 -15.32 16.25 -6.63
N ALA A 33 -15.84 16.56 -7.82
CA ALA A 33 -16.19 15.55 -8.81
C ALA A 33 -14.97 14.75 -9.30
N VAL A 34 -13.82 15.42 -9.47
CA VAL A 34 -12.56 14.74 -9.82
C VAL A 34 -12.11 13.80 -8.69
N ASP A 35 -12.22 14.23 -7.44
CA ASP A 35 -11.86 13.41 -6.29
C ASP A 35 -12.80 12.21 -6.15
N ASP A 36 -14.11 12.37 -6.37
CA ASP A 36 -15.08 11.27 -6.38
C ASP A 36 -14.70 10.20 -7.41
N VAL A 37 -14.39 10.61 -8.65
CA VAL A 37 -13.95 9.69 -9.71
C VAL A 37 -12.65 8.98 -9.33
N LYS A 38 -11.68 9.69 -8.73
CA LYS A 38 -10.42 9.08 -8.26
C LYS A 38 -10.67 8.04 -7.17
N GLN A 39 -11.57 8.32 -6.22
CA GLN A 39 -11.88 7.38 -5.14
C GLN A 39 -12.60 6.14 -5.68
N GLU A 40 -13.50 6.32 -6.65
CA GLU A 40 -14.15 5.22 -7.35
C GLU A 40 -13.14 4.35 -8.09
N LEU A 41 -12.27 4.94 -8.93
CA LEU A 41 -11.24 4.18 -9.65
C LEU A 41 -10.30 3.42 -8.70
N LYS A 42 -9.92 4.02 -7.56
CA LYS A 42 -9.11 3.33 -6.54
C LYS A 42 -9.86 2.14 -5.92
N ARG A 43 -11.15 2.29 -5.65
CA ARG A 43 -11.99 1.21 -5.11
C ARG A 43 -12.12 0.05 -6.10
N GLU A 44 -12.40 0.35 -7.37
CA GLU A 44 -12.48 -0.67 -8.41
C GLU A 44 -11.13 -1.37 -8.62
N TRP A 45 -10.03 -0.62 -8.63
CA TRP A 45 -8.68 -1.18 -8.73
C TRP A 45 -8.33 -2.09 -7.55
N ARG A 46 -8.71 -1.70 -6.33
CA ARG A 46 -8.53 -2.51 -5.11
C ARG A 46 -9.31 -3.81 -5.16
N ALA A 47 -10.56 -3.76 -5.61
CA ALA A 47 -11.38 -4.96 -5.82
C ALA A 47 -10.73 -5.91 -6.83
N TYR A 48 -10.30 -5.37 -7.98
CA TYR A 48 -9.56 -6.13 -9.00
C TYR A 48 -8.26 -6.75 -8.43
N ALA A 49 -7.47 -5.97 -7.70
CA ALA A 49 -6.21 -6.43 -7.12
C ALA A 49 -6.45 -7.58 -6.12
N ASN A 50 -7.46 -7.46 -5.29
CA ASN A 50 -7.89 -8.51 -4.38
C ASN A 50 -8.30 -9.80 -5.11
N ASP A 51 -9.11 -9.68 -6.15
CA ASP A 51 -9.53 -10.85 -6.95
C ASP A 51 -8.34 -11.54 -7.60
N GLU A 52 -7.39 -10.78 -8.13
CA GLU A 52 -6.21 -11.34 -8.76
C GLU A 52 -5.27 -12.01 -7.75
N ILE A 53 -5.05 -11.39 -6.60
CA ILE A 53 -4.29 -11.99 -5.49
C ILE A 53 -4.94 -13.30 -5.04
N ALA A 54 -6.25 -13.29 -4.80
CA ALA A 54 -6.99 -14.47 -4.38
C ALA A 54 -6.94 -15.59 -5.44
N ARG A 55 -7.08 -15.24 -6.73
CA ARG A 55 -6.99 -16.18 -7.84
C ARG A 55 -5.63 -16.87 -7.86
N VAL A 56 -4.55 -16.11 -7.74
CA VAL A 56 -3.18 -16.63 -7.82
C VAL A 56 -2.84 -17.48 -6.59
N LEU A 57 -3.20 -17.02 -5.38
CA LEU A 57 -3.01 -17.79 -4.15
C LEU A 57 -3.81 -19.11 -4.20
N GLY A 58 -5.07 -19.06 -4.64
CA GLY A 58 -5.93 -20.25 -4.76
C GLY A 58 -5.39 -21.28 -5.74
N GLN A 59 -4.83 -20.86 -6.88
CA GLN A 59 -4.19 -21.77 -7.85
C GLN A 59 -3.00 -22.53 -7.27
N ARG A 60 -2.34 -21.99 -6.25
CA ARG A 60 -1.18 -22.61 -5.58
C ARG A 60 -1.52 -23.26 -4.25
N ALA A 61 -2.77 -23.16 -3.80
CA ALA A 61 -3.14 -23.44 -2.42
C ALA A 61 -2.24 -22.70 -1.41
N TRP A 62 -1.89 -21.46 -1.72
CA TRP A 62 -1.07 -20.60 -0.89
C TRP A 62 -1.91 -19.72 0.03
N THR A 63 -1.32 -19.39 1.17
CA THR A 63 -1.88 -18.52 2.20
C THR A 63 -0.99 -17.30 2.43
N ILE A 64 -1.55 -16.25 3.02
CA ILE A 64 -0.89 -14.96 3.25
C ILE A 64 -1.18 -14.41 4.65
N GLY A 65 -0.21 -13.67 5.20
CA GLY A 65 -0.34 -12.91 6.43
C GLY A 65 0.38 -11.56 6.40
N THR A 66 -0.05 -10.63 7.27
CA THR A 66 0.43 -9.23 7.27
C THR A 66 1.20 -8.84 8.54
N ALA A 67 2.27 -8.05 8.39
CA ALA A 67 3.00 -7.41 9.49
C ALA A 67 2.96 -5.88 9.35
N GLU A 68 2.15 -5.20 10.14
CA GLU A 68 1.84 -3.80 9.91
C GLU A 68 2.33 -2.91 11.05
N SER A 69 3.03 -1.82 10.71
CA SER A 69 3.38 -0.75 11.64
C SER A 69 2.60 0.51 11.28
N CYS A 70 3.10 1.34 10.36
CA CYS A 70 2.51 2.67 10.08
C CYS A 70 1.07 2.60 9.53
N THR A 71 0.70 1.53 8.81
CA THR A 71 -0.65 1.31 8.26
C THR A 71 -1.68 0.95 9.33
N GLY A 72 -1.25 0.32 10.44
CA GLY A 72 -2.12 0.00 11.56
C GLY A 72 -3.28 -0.94 11.25
N GLY A 73 -3.14 -1.82 10.25
CA GLY A 73 -4.13 -2.84 9.89
C GLY A 73 -4.78 -2.64 8.53
N LEU A 74 -4.47 -1.57 7.80
CA LEU A 74 -5.09 -1.28 6.51
C LEU A 74 -4.76 -2.29 5.41
N ILE A 75 -3.62 -2.99 5.48
CA ILE A 75 -3.30 -4.04 4.49
C ILE A 75 -4.19 -5.27 4.75
N GLY A 76 -4.31 -5.68 6.01
CA GLY A 76 -5.23 -6.74 6.42
C GLY A 76 -6.68 -6.39 6.08
N ASP A 77 -7.12 -5.17 6.42
CA ASP A 77 -8.45 -4.64 6.07
C ASP A 77 -8.74 -4.81 4.58
N GLU A 78 -7.82 -4.35 3.73
CA GLU A 78 -7.95 -4.43 2.28
C GLU A 78 -8.05 -5.87 1.78
N LEU A 79 -7.21 -6.78 2.27
CA LEU A 79 -7.28 -8.21 1.91
C LEU A 79 -8.61 -8.85 2.34
N THR A 80 -9.19 -8.39 3.44
CA THR A 80 -10.45 -8.91 3.97
C THR A 80 -11.72 -8.32 3.34
N ASN A 81 -11.60 -7.23 2.58
CA ASN A 81 -12.73 -6.64 1.86
C ASN A 81 -13.28 -7.55 0.74
N ARG A 82 -12.49 -8.55 0.32
CA ARG A 82 -12.95 -9.60 -0.60
C ARG A 82 -13.69 -10.71 0.15
N ALA A 83 -14.89 -11.06 -0.33
CA ALA A 83 -15.59 -12.25 0.15
C ALA A 83 -14.77 -13.53 -0.10
N GLY A 84 -14.76 -14.45 0.87
CA GLY A 84 -13.94 -15.67 0.81
C GLY A 84 -12.45 -15.45 1.13
N SER A 85 -12.06 -14.26 1.60
CA SER A 85 -10.69 -13.98 2.03
C SER A 85 -10.17 -14.92 3.13
N SER A 86 -11.06 -15.54 3.91
CA SER A 86 -10.73 -16.59 4.88
C SER A 86 -10.02 -17.81 4.29
N ASP A 87 -10.16 -18.04 2.98
CA ASP A 87 -9.56 -19.18 2.31
C ASP A 87 -8.04 -19.03 2.11
N TYR A 88 -7.52 -17.79 2.14
CA TYR A 88 -6.11 -17.51 1.90
C TYR A 88 -5.47 -16.57 2.95
N PHE A 89 -6.21 -15.65 3.57
CA PHE A 89 -5.67 -14.74 4.57
C PHE A 89 -5.81 -15.31 5.99
N LEU A 90 -4.68 -15.67 6.61
CA LEU A 90 -4.69 -16.29 7.95
C LEU A 90 -4.59 -15.31 9.10
N GLY A 91 -4.26 -14.04 8.82
CA GLY A 91 -4.23 -12.99 9.81
C GLY A 91 -2.99 -12.10 9.74
N GLY A 92 -2.75 -11.34 10.79
CA GLY A 92 -1.64 -10.40 10.81
C GLY A 92 -1.26 -9.91 12.20
N VAL A 93 -0.15 -9.18 12.26
CA VAL A 93 0.43 -8.62 13.47
C VAL A 93 0.60 -7.12 13.30
N ILE A 94 -0.09 -6.35 14.14
CA ILE A 94 0.16 -4.92 14.25
C ILE A 94 1.38 -4.70 15.17
N SER A 95 2.56 -4.53 14.56
CA SER A 95 3.85 -4.43 15.24
C SER A 95 4.33 -2.99 15.41
N TYR A 96 3.48 -2.15 16.02
CA TYR A 96 3.70 -0.70 16.10
C TYR A 96 4.95 -0.28 16.90
N SER A 97 5.42 -1.12 17.83
CA SER A 97 6.62 -0.87 18.63
C SER A 97 7.78 -1.81 18.26
N ASN A 98 9.01 -1.36 18.52
CA ASN A 98 10.22 -2.18 18.32
C ASN A 98 10.21 -3.47 19.15
N ALA A 99 9.59 -3.45 20.33
CA ALA A 99 9.44 -4.64 21.16
C ALA A 99 8.52 -5.67 20.50
N ILE A 100 7.41 -5.23 19.87
CA ILE A 100 6.52 -6.15 19.16
C ILE A 100 7.19 -6.70 17.89
N LYS A 101 7.93 -5.86 17.15
CA LYS A 101 8.74 -6.29 16.00
C LYS A 101 9.71 -7.43 16.39
N GLN A 102 10.41 -7.29 17.52
CA GLN A 102 11.31 -8.33 18.02
C GLN A 102 10.57 -9.57 18.52
N ASN A 103 9.64 -9.40 19.46
CA ASN A 103 9.04 -10.51 20.20
C ASN A 103 8.13 -11.38 19.32
N LEU A 104 7.30 -10.73 18.49
CA LEU A 104 6.30 -11.45 17.68
C LEU A 104 6.83 -11.80 16.29
N LEU A 105 7.62 -10.91 15.67
CA LEU A 105 8.09 -11.10 14.29
C LEU A 105 9.56 -11.54 14.19
N GLY A 106 10.31 -11.55 15.29
CA GLY A 106 11.72 -11.97 15.25
C GLY A 106 12.64 -10.99 14.51
N VAL A 107 12.23 -9.72 14.35
CA VAL A 107 13.13 -8.67 13.85
C VAL A 107 14.33 -8.59 14.80
N ARG A 108 15.55 -8.55 14.25
CA ARG A 108 16.79 -8.58 15.04
C ARG A 108 16.97 -7.27 15.80
N ALA A 109 17.45 -7.38 17.03
CA ALA A 109 17.81 -6.21 17.84
C ALA A 109 18.90 -5.38 17.13
N GLU A 110 19.85 -6.05 16.50
CA GLU A 110 20.96 -5.45 15.77
C GLU A 110 20.45 -4.63 14.58
N THR A 111 19.48 -5.14 13.82
CA THR A 111 18.83 -4.41 12.70
C THR A 111 18.20 -3.12 13.21
N LEU A 112 17.41 -3.20 14.28
CA LEU A 112 16.75 -2.03 14.86
C LEU A 112 17.74 -1.01 15.44
N SER A 113 18.86 -1.45 16.01
CA SER A 113 19.88 -0.55 16.56
C SER A 113 20.76 0.11 15.50
N SER A 114 21.00 -0.57 14.37
CA SER A 114 21.95 -0.12 13.34
C SER A 114 21.29 0.75 12.28
N VAL A 115 20.16 0.28 11.72
CA VAL A 115 19.47 0.95 10.60
C VAL A 115 18.09 1.47 10.99
N GLY A 116 17.59 1.11 12.19
CA GLY A 116 16.32 1.60 12.70
C GLY A 116 15.10 0.88 12.13
N ALA A 117 13.93 1.13 12.74
CA ALA A 117 12.68 0.46 12.38
C ALA A 117 12.14 0.81 10.98
N VAL A 118 12.57 1.94 10.41
CA VAL A 118 12.18 2.39 9.08
C VAL A 118 13.37 2.16 8.16
N SER A 119 13.48 0.93 7.67
CA SER A 119 14.53 0.46 6.77
C SER A 119 14.03 -0.73 5.95
N GLU A 120 14.78 -1.05 4.89
CA GLU A 120 14.53 -2.22 4.05
C GLU A 120 14.69 -3.53 4.83
N GLU A 121 15.73 -3.64 5.63
CA GLU A 121 16.04 -4.82 6.45
C GLU A 121 14.92 -5.09 7.46
N THR A 122 14.42 -4.05 8.13
CA THR A 122 13.30 -4.21 9.06
C THR A 122 12.03 -4.68 8.32
N ALA A 123 11.74 -4.13 7.14
CA ALA A 123 10.57 -4.56 6.36
C ALA A 123 10.68 -6.02 5.92
N ILE A 124 11.84 -6.45 5.42
CA ILE A 124 12.09 -7.85 5.03
C ILE A 124 11.96 -8.78 6.24
N GLU A 125 12.60 -8.44 7.37
CA GLU A 125 12.53 -9.25 8.60
C GLU A 125 11.11 -9.32 9.15
N MET A 126 10.32 -8.23 9.07
CA MET A 126 8.91 -8.25 9.44
C MET A 126 8.07 -9.16 8.54
N ALA A 127 8.30 -9.13 7.21
CA ALA A 127 7.57 -9.94 6.24
C ALA A 127 7.90 -11.44 6.42
N ARG A 128 9.19 -11.79 6.56
CA ARG A 128 9.63 -13.14 6.89
C ARG A 128 9.06 -13.59 8.23
N GLY A 129 9.12 -12.71 9.22
CA GLY A 129 8.63 -12.95 10.57
C GLY A 129 7.16 -13.35 10.60
N VAL A 130 6.28 -12.60 9.94
CA VAL A 130 4.86 -12.97 9.90
C VAL A 130 4.63 -14.26 9.12
N ARG A 131 5.37 -14.47 8.03
CA ARG A 131 5.31 -15.69 7.23
C ARG A 131 5.55 -16.93 8.09
N ASP A 132 6.67 -16.92 8.81
CA ASP A 132 7.09 -18.05 9.63
C ASP A 132 6.19 -18.25 10.86
N ARG A 133 5.69 -17.16 11.46
CA ARG A 133 4.91 -17.21 12.72
C ARG A 133 3.46 -17.62 12.51
N LEU A 134 2.87 -17.27 11.36
CA LEU A 134 1.54 -17.72 10.98
C LEU A 134 1.56 -19.04 10.19
N GLY A 135 2.74 -19.50 9.76
CA GLY A 135 2.85 -20.68 8.91
C GLY A 135 2.19 -20.48 7.54
N VAL A 136 2.26 -19.27 7.01
CA VAL A 136 1.70 -18.90 5.70
C VAL A 136 2.76 -18.98 4.60
N ASP A 137 2.33 -19.03 3.34
CA ASP A 137 3.26 -19.04 2.21
C ASP A 137 3.78 -17.65 1.87
N VAL A 138 3.00 -16.61 2.12
CA VAL A 138 3.35 -15.22 1.79
C VAL A 138 3.25 -14.32 3.01
N GLY A 139 4.30 -13.56 3.28
CA GLY A 139 4.30 -12.48 4.26
C GLY A 139 4.41 -11.12 3.56
N ILE A 140 3.54 -10.18 3.93
CA ILE A 140 3.62 -8.78 3.50
C ILE A 140 3.79 -7.89 4.72
N SER A 141 4.64 -6.86 4.64
CA SER A 141 4.88 -5.97 5.77
C SER A 141 4.91 -4.50 5.37
N ALA A 142 4.69 -3.61 6.35
CA ALA A 142 4.87 -2.18 6.17
C ALA A 142 5.45 -1.51 7.42
N THR A 143 6.55 -0.78 7.24
CA THR A 143 7.18 0.05 8.28
C THR A 143 7.61 1.40 7.74
N GLY A 144 7.30 2.49 8.45
CA GLY A 144 7.50 3.83 7.91
C GLY A 144 7.01 4.96 8.80
N ILE A 145 7.11 6.18 8.29
CA ILE A 145 6.81 7.43 9.00
C ILE A 145 5.59 8.07 8.34
N ALA A 146 4.40 7.79 8.85
CA ALA A 146 3.18 8.35 8.27
C ALA A 146 3.06 9.88 8.48
N GLY A 147 3.74 10.45 9.48
CA GLY A 147 3.65 11.87 9.84
C GLY A 147 2.63 12.16 10.96
N PRO A 148 2.36 13.44 11.27
CA PRO A 148 3.04 14.61 10.73
C PRO A 148 4.46 14.82 11.29
N GLY A 149 4.82 14.14 12.39
CA GLY A 149 6.17 14.17 12.96
C GLY A 149 6.92 12.85 12.79
N GLY A 150 8.11 12.77 13.40
CA GLY A 150 8.95 11.56 13.42
C GLY A 150 9.88 11.40 12.21
N GLY A 151 9.86 12.35 11.27
CA GLY A 151 10.80 12.41 10.15
C GLY A 151 12.10 13.14 10.49
N SER A 152 13.11 12.91 9.67
CA SER A 152 14.38 13.64 9.61
C SER A 152 14.73 13.96 8.15
N GLU A 153 15.81 14.70 7.90
CA GLU A 153 16.31 14.94 6.54
C GLU A 153 16.63 13.63 5.80
N GLU A 154 17.22 12.66 6.49
CA GLU A 154 17.55 11.34 5.94
C GLU A 154 16.34 10.42 5.78
N LYS A 155 15.36 10.54 6.68
CA LYS A 155 14.15 9.72 6.73
C LYS A 155 12.91 10.61 6.84
N PRO A 156 12.47 11.20 5.71
CA PRO A 156 11.39 12.18 5.74
C PRO A 156 10.05 11.54 6.13
N VAL A 157 9.11 12.38 6.54
CA VAL A 157 7.69 12.00 6.61
C VAL A 157 7.25 11.49 5.23
N GLY A 158 6.44 10.43 5.22
CA GLY A 158 6.02 9.72 4.02
C GLY A 158 6.96 8.60 3.60
N LEU A 159 8.17 8.48 4.16
CA LEU A 159 9.06 7.35 3.90
C LEU A 159 8.50 6.07 4.50
N VAL A 160 8.28 5.07 3.64
CA VAL A 160 7.81 3.75 4.03
C VAL A 160 8.54 2.67 3.24
N TYR A 161 8.80 1.54 3.89
CA TYR A 161 9.26 0.31 3.25
C TYR A 161 8.16 -0.73 3.34
N VAL A 162 7.82 -1.31 2.20
CA VAL A 162 6.86 -2.41 2.08
C VAL A 162 7.64 -3.70 1.81
N GLY A 163 7.63 -4.64 2.75
CA GLY A 163 8.38 -5.89 2.65
C GLY A 163 7.53 -7.03 2.11
N PHE A 164 8.13 -7.93 1.35
CA PHE A 164 7.52 -9.15 0.83
C PHE A 164 8.43 -10.34 1.14
N SER A 165 7.83 -11.47 1.55
CA SER A 165 8.53 -12.73 1.77
C SER A 165 7.70 -13.90 1.26
N SER A 166 8.35 -14.81 0.55
CA SER A 166 7.79 -16.05 0.00
C SER A 166 8.88 -17.13 -0.02
N PRO A 167 8.57 -18.40 -0.32
CA PRO A 167 9.58 -19.46 -0.37
C PRO A 167 10.73 -19.19 -1.36
N GLN A 168 10.50 -18.39 -2.41
CA GLN A 168 11.46 -18.20 -3.49
C GLN A 168 12.14 -16.82 -3.48
N CYS A 169 11.53 -15.79 -2.89
CA CYS A 169 12.18 -14.49 -2.77
C CYS A 169 11.69 -13.67 -1.58
N GLU A 170 12.56 -12.76 -1.16
CA GLU A 170 12.29 -11.73 -0.17
C GLU A 170 12.85 -10.40 -0.67
N MET A 171 12.12 -9.32 -0.49
CA MET A 171 12.54 -7.98 -0.91
C MET A 171 11.74 -6.91 -0.18
N ALA A 172 12.17 -5.66 -0.26
CA ALA A 172 11.32 -4.53 0.10
C ALA A 172 11.28 -3.48 -1.01
N GLN A 173 10.17 -2.76 -1.06
CA GLN A 173 9.99 -1.59 -1.90
C GLN A 173 10.02 -0.32 -1.05
N LYS A 174 10.95 0.59 -1.35
CA LYS A 174 10.99 1.93 -0.76
C LYS A 174 9.95 2.83 -1.43
N CYS A 175 9.14 3.51 -0.63
CA CYS A 175 8.14 4.48 -1.06
C CYS A 175 8.32 5.80 -0.29
N VAL A 176 8.04 6.94 -0.94
CA VAL A 176 8.03 8.26 -0.29
C VAL A 176 6.80 9.02 -0.74
N TRP A 177 5.87 9.26 0.18
CA TRP A 177 4.57 9.87 -0.11
C TRP A 177 4.51 11.33 0.34
N PRO A 178 4.06 12.27 -0.52
CA PRO A 178 3.96 13.69 -0.17
C PRO A 178 2.59 14.05 0.41
N HIS A 179 1.97 13.18 1.21
CA HIS A 179 0.62 13.37 1.73
C HIS A 179 0.58 13.53 3.25
N ASP A 180 -0.63 13.74 3.78
CA ASP A 180 -0.86 13.73 5.21
C ASP A 180 -0.79 12.30 5.80
N ARG A 181 -0.94 12.20 7.13
CA ARG A 181 -0.88 10.91 7.83
C ARG A 181 -1.85 9.87 7.26
N ILE A 182 -3.09 10.25 6.97
CA ILE A 182 -4.13 9.29 6.57
C ILE A 182 -3.87 8.82 5.15
N ASP A 183 -3.53 9.74 4.26
CA ASP A 183 -3.30 9.40 2.87
C ASP A 183 -1.95 8.71 2.63
N ASN A 184 -0.93 9.00 3.44
CA ASN A 184 0.31 8.21 3.45
C ASN A 184 0.05 6.75 3.83
N LYS A 185 -0.81 6.52 4.84
CA LYS A 185 -1.18 5.16 5.25
C LYS A 185 -1.94 4.41 4.15
N ARG A 186 -2.89 5.08 3.48
CA ARG A 186 -3.65 4.50 2.37
C ARG A 186 -2.77 4.20 1.16
N ALA A 187 -1.91 5.15 0.77
CA ALA A 187 -0.95 4.95 -0.30
C ALA A 187 0.02 3.78 -0.02
N THR A 188 0.42 3.58 1.24
CA THR A 188 1.19 2.40 1.64
C THR A 188 0.40 1.10 1.50
N ALA A 189 -0.88 1.07 1.88
CA ALA A 189 -1.71 -0.12 1.70
C ALA A 189 -1.86 -0.45 0.20
N ASP A 190 -2.10 0.55 -0.64
CA ASP A 190 -2.15 0.40 -2.09
C ASP A 190 -0.82 -0.13 -2.65
N ALA A 191 0.32 0.38 -2.17
CA ALA A 191 1.64 -0.11 -2.57
C ALA A 191 1.88 -1.57 -2.17
N ALA A 192 1.35 -2.02 -1.02
CA ALA A 192 1.39 -3.42 -0.63
C ALA A 192 0.56 -4.31 -1.54
N MET A 193 -0.66 -3.91 -1.88
CA MET A 193 -1.51 -4.64 -2.84
C MET A 193 -0.87 -4.73 -4.22
N LYS A 194 -0.26 -3.63 -4.69
CA LYS A 194 0.49 -3.60 -5.94
C LYS A 194 1.69 -4.54 -5.92
N LEU A 195 2.49 -4.51 -4.85
CA LEU A 195 3.65 -5.39 -4.70
C LEU A 195 3.23 -6.86 -4.69
N LEU A 196 2.12 -7.20 -4.01
CA LEU A 196 1.57 -8.54 -4.03
C LEU A 196 1.20 -8.98 -5.44
N MET A 197 0.45 -8.18 -6.20
CA MET A 197 0.12 -8.51 -7.60
C MET A 197 1.37 -8.74 -8.45
N GLU A 198 2.36 -7.85 -8.35
CA GLU A 198 3.60 -7.95 -9.13
C GLU A 198 4.40 -9.21 -8.80
N LYS A 199 4.52 -9.55 -7.51
CA LYS A 199 5.31 -10.73 -7.09
C LYS A 199 4.56 -12.04 -7.30
N LEU A 200 3.24 -12.06 -7.11
CA LEU A 200 2.43 -13.24 -7.33
C LEU A 200 2.31 -13.60 -8.82
N ALA A 201 2.39 -12.62 -9.73
CA ALA A 201 2.33 -12.85 -11.18
C ALA A 201 3.55 -13.58 -11.77
N ILE A 202 4.69 -13.60 -11.06
CA ILE A 202 5.93 -14.25 -11.52
C ILE A 202 5.95 -15.74 -11.16
N TYR A 203 5.12 -16.13 -10.20
CA TYR A 203 4.91 -17.53 -9.86
C TYR A 203 3.94 -18.16 -10.83
#